data_AF-A0AAW0VP88-F1
#
_entry.id   AF-A0AAW0VP88-F1
#
_cell.length_a   1.000
_cell.length_b   1.000
_cell.length_c   1.000
_cell.angle_alpha   90.00
_cell.angle_beta   90.00
_cell.angle_gamma   90.00
#
_symmetry.space_group_name_H-M   'P 1'
#
loop_
_entity.id
_entity.type
_entity.pdbx_description
1 polymer ?
#
loop_
_entity_poly.entity_id
_entity_poly.type
_entity_poly.pdbx_seq_one_letter_code
_entity_poly.pdbx_strand_id
1 'polypeptide(L)'
;GRAGSLARELESPVEPQKALDLLLKEMTQFYRTLAMFGTDPELITQVFRQIFYFICAGSLNNLLLRKDMCHWSKGMQIRYNLSHLEQWTRDMRLHESGVTDTLAPIIQAAQLLQARKTDDDVHSICDMCDKLSVSQIIKILNLYTPADEFEERVPITFIHKIQAKLHERAEGEQAQATLLMNTKFAFPVRFPFNPSSIHLEDIELPDALPLSMLKKV
;
A
#
# COMPACT_ATOMS: atom_id res chain seq x y z
N GLY A 1 9.31 33.57 -26.10
CA GLY A 1 9.31 32.09 -26.23
C GLY A 1 9.12 31.49 -24.85
N ARG A 2 8.00 30.80 -24.62
CA ARG A 2 7.79 29.99 -23.41
C ARG A 2 8.00 28.54 -23.81
N ALA A 3 9.09 27.94 -23.30
CA ALA A 3 9.33 26.53 -23.41
C ALA A 3 8.24 25.79 -22.61
N GLY A 4 7.28 25.21 -23.33
CA GLY A 4 6.38 24.22 -22.76
C GLY A 4 7.22 23.02 -22.35
N SER A 5 7.29 22.74 -21.05
CA SER A 5 7.85 21.48 -20.56
C SER A 5 6.87 20.38 -20.96
N LEU A 6 7.14 19.75 -22.10
CA LEU A 6 6.60 18.43 -22.42
C LEU A 6 7.19 17.49 -21.37
N ALA A 7 6.44 17.29 -20.29
CA ALA A 7 6.65 16.15 -19.42
C ALA A 7 6.52 14.93 -20.33
N ARG A 8 7.65 14.34 -20.72
CA ARG A 8 7.69 13.05 -21.38
C ARG A 8 6.84 12.12 -20.54
N GLU A 9 5.77 11.60 -21.12
CA GLU A 9 5.10 10.42 -20.63
C GLU A 9 6.18 9.36 -20.45
N LEU A 10 6.59 9.12 -19.20
CA LEU A 10 7.33 7.93 -18.86
C LEU A 10 6.32 6.79 -18.97
N GLU A 11 6.05 6.36 -20.20
CA GLU A 11 5.45 5.07 -20.44
C GLU A 11 6.34 4.06 -19.72
N SER A 12 5.77 3.41 -18.71
CA SER A 12 6.41 2.26 -18.10
C SER A 12 6.68 1.26 -19.23
N PRO A 13 7.92 0.78 -19.42
CA PRO A 13 8.25 -0.17 -20.49
C PRO A 13 7.59 -1.55 -20.28
N VAL A 14 6.82 -1.71 -19.20
CA VAL A 14 6.15 -2.94 -18.80
C VAL A 14 4.66 -2.69 -18.73
N GLU A 15 3.89 -3.51 -19.46
CA GLU A 15 2.43 -3.55 -19.38
C GLU A 15 1.96 -3.71 -17.93
N PRO A 16 0.88 -3.04 -17.51
CA PRO A 16 0.50 -3.01 -16.09
C PRO A 16 0.21 -4.38 -15.49
N GLN A 17 -0.42 -5.29 -16.24
CA GLN A 17 -0.66 -6.66 -15.79
C GLN A 17 0.65 -7.40 -15.55
N LYS A 18 1.58 -7.31 -16.50
CA LYS A 18 2.91 -7.92 -16.39
C LYS A 18 3.70 -7.36 -15.22
N ALA A 19 3.57 -6.06 -14.93
CA ALA A 19 4.20 -5.44 -13.76
C ALA A 19 3.64 -5.98 -12.44
N LEU A 20 2.32 -6.17 -12.35
CA LEU A 20 1.68 -6.80 -11.20
C LEU A 20 2.12 -8.25 -11.02
N ASP A 21 2.14 -9.03 -12.10
CA ASP A 21 2.56 -10.44 -12.07
C ASP A 21 4.02 -10.57 -11.61
N LEU A 22 4.91 -9.68 -12.05
CA LEU A 22 6.29 -9.61 -11.59
C LEU A 22 6.38 -9.28 -10.10
N LEU A 23 5.61 -8.30 -9.61
CA LEU A 23 5.57 -7.97 -8.19
C LEU A 23 5.14 -9.17 -7.34
N LEU A 24 4.05 -9.85 -7.72
CA LEU A 24 3.55 -11.03 -7.01
C LEU A 24 4.56 -12.19 -7.03
N LYS A 25 5.27 -12.37 -8.15
CA LYS A 25 6.34 -13.35 -8.26
C LYS A 25 7.47 -13.05 -7.28
N GLU A 26 7.96 -11.82 -7.23
CA GLU A 26 9.02 -11.40 -6.31
C GLU A 26 8.58 -11.55 -4.84
N MET A 27 7.36 -11.14 -4.51
CA MET A 27 6.79 -11.33 -3.16
C MET A 27 6.73 -12.81 -2.77
N THR A 28 6.31 -13.68 -3.70
CA THR A 28 6.25 -15.12 -3.49
C THR A 28 7.64 -15.71 -3.29
N GLN A 29 8.63 -15.30 -4.09
CA GLN A 29 10.01 -15.74 -3.95
C GLN A 29 10.57 -15.33 -2.58
N PHE A 30 10.34 -14.09 -2.18
CA PHE A 30 10.81 -13.58 -0.89
C PHE A 30 10.18 -14.31 0.30
N TYR A 31 8.87 -14.56 0.25
CA TYR A 31 8.18 -15.38 1.24
C TYR A 31 8.77 -16.79 1.34
N ARG A 32 8.95 -17.46 0.20
CA ARG A 32 9.53 -18.82 0.14
C ARG A 32 10.95 -18.86 0.70
N THR A 33 11.77 -17.85 0.41
CA THR A 33 13.12 -17.75 0.96
C THR A 33 13.09 -17.62 2.48
N LEU A 34 12.26 -16.74 3.05
CA LEU A 34 12.14 -16.60 4.50
C LEU A 34 11.67 -17.90 5.18
N ALA A 35 10.66 -18.55 4.59
CA ALA A 35 10.16 -19.83 5.07
C ALA A 35 11.21 -20.95 5.00
N MET A 36 11.99 -21.00 3.91
CA MET A 36 13.06 -21.99 3.73
C MET A 36 14.16 -21.84 4.79
N PHE A 37 14.49 -20.61 5.21
CA PHE A 37 15.46 -20.35 6.26
C PHE A 37 14.93 -20.60 7.68
N GLY A 38 13.69 -21.08 7.84
CA GLY A 38 13.09 -21.33 9.15
C GLY A 38 12.78 -20.05 9.92
N THR A 39 12.53 -18.94 9.22
CA THR A 39 12.15 -17.67 9.86
C THR A 39 10.81 -17.82 10.58
N ASP A 40 10.72 -17.32 11.80
CA ASP A 40 9.48 -17.36 12.59
C ASP A 40 8.30 -16.75 11.81
N PRO A 41 7.11 -17.39 11.80
CA PRO A 41 5.95 -16.88 11.08
C PRO A 41 5.57 -15.44 11.44
N GLU A 42 5.71 -15.05 12.72
CA GLU A 42 5.44 -13.68 13.17
C GLU A 42 6.42 -12.66 12.57
N LEU A 43 7.69 -13.05 12.36
CA LEU A 43 8.66 -12.19 11.69
C LEU A 43 8.34 -12.05 10.21
N ILE A 44 7.95 -13.14 9.55
CA ILE A 44 7.49 -13.09 8.15
C ILE A 44 6.31 -12.13 8.01
N THR A 45 5.33 -12.21 8.90
CA THR A 45 4.19 -11.28 8.98
C THR A 45 4.64 -9.83 9.11
N GLN A 46 5.56 -9.52 10.03
CA GLN A 46 6.06 -8.16 10.24
C GLN A 46 6.81 -7.62 9.01
N VAL A 47 7.57 -8.47 8.33
CA VAL A 47 8.25 -8.13 7.07
C VAL A 47 7.24 -7.77 5.99
N PHE A 48 6.19 -8.59 5.79
CA PHE A 48 5.17 -8.29 4.78
C PHE A 48 4.30 -7.09 5.16
N ARG A 49 4.04 -6.85 6.45
CA ARG A 49 3.42 -5.60 6.91
C ARG A 49 4.22 -4.37 6.48
N GLN A 50 5.55 -4.44 6.59
CA GLN A 50 6.43 -3.36 6.15
C GLN A 50 6.43 -3.19 4.62
N ILE A 51 6.44 -4.29 3.86
CA ILE A 51 6.38 -4.25 2.39
C ILE A 51 5.07 -3.62 1.91
N PHE A 52 3.93 -4.01 2.49
CA PHE A 52 2.62 -3.49 2.10
C PHE A 52 2.49 -1.99 2.44
N TYR A 53 3.01 -1.56 3.59
CA TYR A 53 3.11 -0.13 3.90
C TYR A 53 3.96 0.62 2.87
N PHE A 54 5.11 0.07 2.46
CA PHE A 54 5.95 0.68 1.44
C PHE A 54 5.23 0.80 0.09
N ILE A 55 4.52 -0.25 -0.33
CA ILE A 55 3.68 -0.25 -1.55
C ILE A 55 2.58 0.82 -1.44
N CYS A 56 1.87 0.90 -0.31
CA CYS A 56 0.85 1.93 -0.06
C CYS A 56 1.43 3.34 -0.15
N ALA A 57 2.49 3.62 0.62
CA ALA A 57 3.12 4.93 0.69
C ALA A 57 3.67 5.35 -0.68
N GLY A 58 4.36 4.45 -1.39
CA GLY A 58 4.88 4.71 -2.72
C GLY A 58 3.76 4.99 -3.74
N SER A 59 2.70 4.19 -3.73
CA SER A 59 1.57 4.31 -4.66
C SER A 59 0.77 5.60 -4.40
N LEU A 60 0.45 5.88 -3.13
CA LEU A 60 -0.30 7.08 -2.75
C LEU A 60 0.51 8.34 -3.04
N ASN A 61 1.81 8.36 -2.72
CA ASN A 61 2.66 9.50 -3.03
C ASN A 61 2.73 9.77 -4.55
N ASN A 62 2.85 8.71 -5.37
CA ASN A 62 2.82 8.86 -6.83
C ASN A 62 1.48 9.44 -7.30
N LEU A 63 0.36 8.98 -6.74
CA LEU A 63 -0.97 9.50 -7.05
C LEU A 63 -1.09 11.00 -6.69
N LEU A 64 -0.62 11.39 -5.50
CA LEU A 64 -0.67 12.77 -5.00
C LEU A 64 0.24 13.76 -5.74
N LEU A 65 1.22 13.25 -6.48
CA LEU A 65 2.19 14.06 -7.24
C LEU A 65 1.88 14.12 -8.74
N ARG A 66 1.01 13.25 -9.27
CA ARG A 66 0.75 13.09 -10.71
C ARG A 66 -0.72 13.26 -11.08
N LYS A 67 -1.03 14.33 -11.80
CA LYS A 67 -2.40 14.62 -12.28
C LYS A 67 -2.92 13.56 -13.26
N ASP A 68 -2.04 12.99 -14.07
CA ASP A 68 -2.34 11.94 -15.06
C ASP A 68 -2.71 10.59 -14.44
N MET A 69 -2.56 10.47 -13.11
CA MET A 69 -2.93 9.27 -12.36
C MET A 69 -4.29 9.42 -11.65
N CYS A 70 -4.90 10.61 -11.65
CA CYS A 70 -6.11 10.93 -10.89
C CYS A 70 -7.34 10.97 -11.81
N HIS A 71 -7.84 9.80 -12.20
CA HIS A 71 -9.08 9.66 -12.97
C HIS A 71 -9.76 8.32 -12.70
N TRP A 72 -11.00 8.14 -13.14
CA TRP A 72 -11.83 6.99 -12.76
C TRP A 72 -11.20 5.64 -13.12
N SER A 73 -10.73 5.50 -14.37
CA SER A 73 -10.11 4.26 -14.86
C SER A 73 -8.83 3.87 -14.09
N LYS A 74 -8.02 4.84 -13.63
CA LYS A 74 -6.88 4.55 -12.74
C LYS A 74 -7.34 4.04 -11.38
N GLY A 75 -8.44 4.58 -10.85
CA GLY A 75 -9.07 4.04 -9.65
C GLY A 75 -9.43 2.56 -9.80
N MET A 76 -10.04 2.17 -10.92
CA MET A 76 -10.35 0.76 -11.20
C MET A 76 -9.09 -0.10 -11.28
N GLN A 77 -8.08 0.38 -12.01
CA GLN A 77 -6.80 -0.32 -12.15
C GLN A 77 -6.11 -0.54 -10.79
N ILE A 78 -6.09 0.48 -9.92
CA ILE A 78 -5.54 0.37 -8.57
C ILE A 78 -6.33 -0.65 -7.75
N ARG A 79 -7.66 -0.61 -7.78
CA ARG A 79 -8.50 -1.61 -7.07
C ARG A 79 -8.25 -3.03 -7.55
N TYR A 80 -8.11 -3.22 -8.86
CA TYR A 80 -7.78 -4.52 -9.44
C TYR A 80 -6.44 -5.03 -8.89
N ASN A 81 -5.39 -4.21 -8.95
CA ASN A 81 -4.08 -4.57 -8.41
C ASN A 81 -4.12 -4.89 -6.91
N LEU A 82 -4.86 -4.09 -6.13
CA LEU A 82 -5.02 -4.31 -4.69
C LEU A 82 -5.77 -5.62 -4.39
N SER A 83 -6.78 -5.99 -5.18
CA SER A 83 -7.50 -7.25 -5.01
C SER A 83 -6.61 -8.49 -5.21
N HIS A 84 -5.63 -8.40 -6.12
CA HIS A 84 -4.63 -9.45 -6.30
C HIS A 84 -3.64 -9.52 -5.14
N LEU A 85 -3.22 -8.37 -4.59
CA LEU A 85 -2.39 -8.34 -3.39
C LEU A 85 -3.12 -8.95 -2.19
N GLU A 86 -4.40 -8.61 -2.00
CA GLU A 86 -5.25 -9.22 -0.98
C GLU A 86 -5.38 -10.73 -1.17
N GLN A 87 -5.66 -11.18 -2.39
CA GLN A 87 -5.75 -12.61 -2.69
C GLN A 87 -4.42 -13.33 -2.39
N TRP A 88 -3.30 -12.74 -2.79
CA TRP A 88 -1.97 -13.27 -2.48
C TRP A 88 -1.73 -13.42 -0.97
N THR A 89 -2.18 -12.47 -0.14
CA THR A 89 -2.07 -12.61 1.32
C THR A 89 -2.92 -13.74 1.88
N ARG A 90 -4.07 -14.04 1.27
CA ARG A 90 -4.90 -15.19 1.66
C ARG A 90 -4.22 -16.51 1.30
N ASP A 91 -3.66 -16.58 0.09
CA ASP A 91 -2.95 -17.78 -0.38
C ASP A 91 -1.72 -18.10 0.48
N MET A 92 -1.02 -17.07 0.97
CA MET A 92 0.12 -17.23 1.89
C MET A 92 -0.28 -17.33 3.37
N ARG A 93 -1.58 -17.32 3.71
CA ARG A 93 -2.12 -17.31 5.09
C ARG A 93 -1.64 -16.14 5.96
N LEU A 94 -1.34 -15.00 5.33
CA LEU A 94 -0.97 -13.76 6.01
C LEU A 94 -2.19 -12.87 6.31
N HIS A 95 -3.36 -13.15 5.71
CA HIS A 95 -4.53 -12.27 5.83
C HIS A 95 -5.03 -12.07 7.27
N GLU A 96 -4.98 -13.11 8.10
CA GLU A 96 -5.45 -13.07 9.51
C GLU A 96 -4.64 -12.11 10.39
N SER A 97 -3.45 -11.70 9.94
CA SER A 97 -2.55 -10.81 10.69
C SER A 97 -2.80 -9.31 10.47
N GLY A 98 -3.76 -8.93 9.62
CA GLY A 98 -4.07 -7.52 9.35
C GLY A 98 -3.02 -6.80 8.50
N VAL A 99 -2.13 -7.51 7.81
CA VAL A 99 -1.13 -6.91 6.88
C VAL A 99 -1.80 -6.02 5.83
N THR A 100 -2.98 -6.42 5.34
CA THR A 100 -3.76 -5.69 4.33
C THR A 100 -4.26 -4.33 4.83
N ASP A 101 -4.40 -4.13 6.15
CA ASP A 101 -4.88 -2.86 6.72
C ASP A 101 -3.91 -1.71 6.43
N THR A 102 -2.63 -2.02 6.19
CA THR A 102 -1.63 -1.04 5.78
C THR A 102 -1.89 -0.43 4.40
N LEU A 103 -2.72 -1.07 3.57
CA LEU A 103 -3.14 -0.57 2.26
C LEU A 103 -4.38 0.34 2.34
N ALA A 104 -5.01 0.50 3.51
CA ALA A 104 -6.26 1.25 3.64
C ALA A 104 -6.21 2.68 3.04
N PRO A 105 -5.12 3.47 3.17
CA PRO A 105 -5.03 4.78 2.53
C PRO A 105 -5.14 4.73 1.00
N ILE A 106 -4.43 3.81 0.33
CA ILE A 106 -4.49 3.69 -1.14
C ILE A 106 -5.82 3.07 -1.60
N ILE A 107 -6.42 2.18 -0.80
CA ILE A 107 -7.77 1.64 -1.05
C ILE A 107 -8.79 2.80 -1.07
N GLN A 108 -8.78 3.64 -0.04
CA GLN A 108 -9.67 4.80 0.06
C GLN A 108 -9.43 5.82 -1.04
N ALA A 109 -8.17 6.06 -1.42
CA ALA A 109 -7.85 6.94 -2.53
C ALA A 109 -8.44 6.41 -3.86
N ALA A 110 -8.34 5.10 -4.11
CA ALA A 110 -8.92 4.48 -5.29
C ALA A 110 -10.45 4.50 -5.27
N GLN A 111 -11.08 4.34 -4.09
CA GLN A 111 -12.53 4.52 -3.91
C GLN A 111 -12.96 5.96 -4.16
N LEU A 112 -12.22 6.95 -3.67
CA LEU A 112 -12.48 8.38 -3.89
C LEU A 112 -12.43 8.76 -5.38
N LEU A 113 -11.50 8.19 -6.14
CA LEU A 113 -11.45 8.35 -7.60
C LEU A 113 -12.73 7.81 -8.27
N GLN A 114 -13.27 6.70 -7.78
CA GLN A 114 -14.47 6.05 -8.35
C GLN A 114 -15.81 6.57 -7.80
N ALA A 115 -15.80 7.25 -6.67
CA ALA A 115 -17.02 7.76 -6.04
C ALA A 115 -17.69 8.82 -6.91
N ARG A 116 -19.01 8.92 -6.83
CA ARG A 116 -19.74 10.05 -7.40
C ARG A 116 -19.39 11.32 -6.61
N LYS A 117 -19.23 12.45 -7.29
CA LYS A 117 -18.83 13.73 -6.69
C LYS A 117 -20.00 14.72 -6.68
N THR A 118 -21.18 14.25 -6.25
CA THR A 118 -22.38 15.08 -6.12
C THR A 118 -22.56 15.56 -4.68
N ASP A 119 -23.33 16.62 -4.47
CA ASP A 119 -23.56 17.18 -3.13
C ASP A 119 -24.11 16.16 -2.12
N ASP A 120 -24.91 15.20 -2.58
CA ASP A 120 -25.48 14.13 -1.74
C ASP A 120 -24.41 13.12 -1.27
N ASP A 121 -23.31 12.99 -2.02
CA ASP A 121 -22.21 12.08 -1.71
C ASP A 121 -21.17 12.69 -0.73
N VAL A 122 -21.31 13.96 -0.35
CA VAL A 122 -20.36 14.62 0.58
C VAL A 122 -20.26 13.86 1.89
N HIS A 123 -21.40 13.40 2.43
CA HIS A 123 -21.40 12.67 3.69
C HIS A 123 -20.72 11.31 3.59
N SER A 124 -21.10 10.52 2.60
CA SER A 124 -20.55 9.18 2.40
C SER A 124 -19.04 9.21 2.12
N ILE A 125 -18.54 10.20 1.39
CA ILE A 125 -17.11 10.34 1.11
C ILE A 125 -16.32 10.68 2.38
N CYS A 126 -16.83 11.57 3.24
CA CYS A 126 -16.18 11.89 4.51
C CYS A 126 -16.09 10.70 5.46
N ASP A 127 -17.13 9.86 5.48
CA ASP A 127 -17.19 8.67 6.34
C ASP A 127 -16.30 7.55 5.80
N MET A 128 -16.23 7.40 4.47
CA MET A 128 -15.38 6.43 3.79
C MET A 128 -13.89 6.73 3.94
N CYS A 129 -13.49 8.00 3.88
CA CYS A 129 -12.08 8.42 3.88
C CYS A 129 -11.55 8.68 5.30
N ASP A 130 -11.52 7.65 6.15
CA ASP A 130 -11.03 7.77 7.54
C ASP A 130 -9.53 7.50 7.74
N LYS A 131 -8.84 6.95 6.73
CA LYS A 131 -7.38 6.67 6.74
C LYS A 131 -6.59 7.64 5.85
N LEU A 132 -7.25 8.58 5.21
CA LEU A 132 -6.62 9.68 4.45
C LEU A 132 -6.69 10.97 5.25
N SER A 133 -5.65 11.80 5.16
CA SER A 133 -5.70 13.14 5.73
C SER A 133 -6.56 14.08 4.88
N VAL A 134 -7.07 15.14 5.49
CA VAL A 134 -7.84 16.19 4.79
C VAL A 134 -7.06 16.72 3.58
N SER A 135 -5.76 17.02 3.76
CA SER A 135 -4.91 17.51 2.68
C SER A 135 -4.76 16.51 1.53
N GLN A 136 -4.71 15.21 1.82
CA GLN A 136 -4.65 14.17 0.78
C GLN A 136 -5.95 14.08 -0.02
N ILE A 137 -7.09 14.08 0.66
CA ILE A 137 -8.42 14.05 0.03
C ILE A 137 -8.59 15.26 -0.89
N ILE A 138 -8.33 16.46 -0.36
CA ILE A 138 -8.43 17.70 -1.13
C ILE A 138 -7.45 17.71 -2.30
N LYS A 139 -6.24 17.18 -2.14
CA LYS A 139 -5.26 17.08 -3.23
C LYS A 139 -5.74 16.15 -4.34
N ILE A 140 -6.27 14.96 -4.01
CA ILE A 140 -6.79 14.01 -4.99
C ILE A 140 -7.96 14.63 -5.77
N LEU A 141 -8.92 15.25 -5.08
CA LEU A 141 -10.06 15.90 -5.73
C LEU A 141 -9.63 17.05 -6.67
N ASN A 142 -8.63 17.84 -6.29
CA ASN A 142 -8.09 18.91 -7.14
C ASN A 142 -7.30 18.38 -8.35
N LEU A 143 -6.63 17.24 -8.23
CA LEU A 143 -5.90 16.61 -9.33
C LEU A 143 -6.81 15.82 -10.29
N TYR A 144 -8.05 15.53 -9.88
CA TYR A 144 -8.99 14.74 -10.67
C TYR A 144 -9.19 15.36 -12.05
N THR A 145 -8.75 14.62 -13.07
CA THR A 145 -8.80 15.04 -14.47
C THR A 145 -9.61 14.00 -15.24
N PRO A 146 -10.83 14.32 -15.71
CA PRO A 146 -11.63 13.41 -16.53
C PRO A 146 -10.83 12.83 -17.69
N ALA A 147 -10.86 11.50 -17.84
CA ALA A 147 -10.14 10.81 -18.91
C ALA A 147 -11.03 10.48 -20.12
N ASP A 148 -12.36 10.47 -19.95
CA ASP A 148 -13.34 10.21 -21.01
C ASP A 148 -14.55 11.15 -20.92
N GLU A 149 -15.46 11.02 -21.88
CA GLU A 149 -16.65 11.87 -22.08
C GLU A 149 -17.74 11.67 -21.01
N PHE A 150 -17.64 10.59 -20.23
CA PHE A 150 -18.60 10.23 -19.19
C PHE A 150 -18.14 10.69 -17.81
N GLU A 151 -16.92 11.21 -17.70
CA GLU A 151 -16.36 11.80 -16.49
C GLU A 151 -16.54 13.32 -16.47
N GLU A 152 -17.09 13.85 -15.37
CA GLU A 152 -17.15 15.29 -15.13
C GLU A 152 -16.02 15.74 -14.21
N ARG A 153 -15.56 16.98 -14.44
CA ARG A 153 -14.57 17.60 -13.56
C ARG A 153 -15.22 17.89 -12.20
N VAL A 154 -14.48 17.61 -11.13
CA VAL A 154 -14.95 17.87 -9.76
C VAL A 154 -15.26 19.36 -9.59
N PRO A 155 -16.50 19.73 -9.20
CA PRO A 155 -16.84 21.12 -8.94
C PRO A 155 -16.07 21.69 -7.75
N ILE A 156 -15.60 22.93 -7.85
CA ILE A 156 -14.89 23.61 -6.76
C ILE A 156 -15.80 23.74 -5.52
N THR A 157 -17.10 23.96 -5.74
CA THR A 157 -18.11 24.01 -4.68
C THR A 157 -18.18 22.70 -3.88
N PHE A 158 -18.08 21.55 -4.55
CA PHE A 158 -18.04 20.25 -3.90
C PHE A 158 -16.76 20.09 -3.05
N ILE A 159 -15.60 20.50 -3.58
CA ILE A 159 -14.32 20.47 -2.83
C ILE A 159 -14.40 21.32 -1.56
N HIS A 160 -14.98 22.52 -1.63
CA HIS A 160 -15.17 23.37 -0.45
C HIS A 160 -16.10 22.75 0.59
N LYS A 161 -17.17 22.05 0.17
CA LYS A 161 -18.07 21.33 1.09
C LYS A 161 -17.36 20.18 1.81
N ILE A 162 -16.60 19.36 1.08
CA ILE A 162 -15.76 18.30 1.65
C ILE A 162 -14.76 18.89 2.65
N GLN A 163 -14.08 19.98 2.26
CA GLN A 163 -13.10 20.64 3.13
C GLN A 163 -13.73 21.16 4.43
N ALA A 164 -14.87 21.85 4.35
CA ALA A 164 -15.57 22.36 5.52
C ALA A 164 -15.94 21.22 6.48
N LYS A 165 -16.56 20.16 5.96
CA LYS A 165 -17.00 19.02 6.76
C LYS A 165 -15.85 18.21 7.35
N LEU A 166 -14.75 18.04 6.64
CA LEU A 166 -13.56 17.37 7.16
C LEU A 166 -12.82 18.21 8.21
N HIS A 167 -12.90 19.54 8.13
CA HIS A 167 -12.33 20.41 9.17
C HIS A 167 -13.09 20.28 10.50
N GLU A 168 -14.43 20.17 10.48
CA GLU A 168 -15.23 19.90 11.68
C GLU A 168 -14.78 18.60 12.39
N ARG A 169 -14.34 17.60 11.62
CA ARG A 169 -13.77 16.35 12.16
C ARG A 169 -12.35 16.52 12.72
N ALA A 170 -11.53 17.36 12.07
CA ALA A 170 -10.11 17.51 12.39
C ALA A 170 -9.84 18.33 13.67
N GLU A 171 -10.81 19.09 14.19
CA GLU A 171 -10.65 19.87 15.42
C GLU A 171 -10.44 19.01 16.70
N GLY A 172 -10.63 17.69 16.62
CA GLY A 172 -10.38 16.74 17.72
C GLY A 172 -9.03 16.02 17.68
N GLU A 173 -8.32 16.01 16.55
CA GLU A 173 -7.08 15.25 16.38
C GLU A 173 -5.94 16.20 15.97
N GLN A 174 -4.96 16.41 16.86
CA GLN A 174 -3.66 16.99 16.51
C GLN A 174 -2.92 16.07 15.54
N ALA A 175 -3.36 16.00 14.29
CA ALA A 175 -2.68 15.27 13.24
C ALA A 175 -1.88 16.28 12.42
N GLN A 176 -0.58 16.32 12.70
CA GLN A 176 0.45 16.93 11.88
C GLN A 176 0.47 16.23 10.51
N ALA A 177 -0.51 16.52 9.67
CA ALA A 177 -0.80 15.75 8.47
C ALA A 177 0.11 16.20 7.32
N THR A 178 1.28 15.57 7.21
CA THR A 178 2.10 15.68 6.01
C THR A 178 1.31 15.13 4.82
N LEU A 179 1.30 15.88 3.71
CA LEU A 179 0.61 15.49 2.48
C LEU A 179 1.06 14.10 1.99
N LEU A 180 2.36 13.84 2.07
CA LEU A 180 2.97 12.58 1.64
C LEU A 180 3.14 11.63 2.82
N MET A 181 3.00 10.33 2.54
CA MET A 181 3.37 9.28 3.48
C MET A 181 4.90 9.14 3.53
N ASN A 182 5.45 8.87 4.72
CA ASN A 182 6.87 8.64 4.90
C ASN A 182 7.26 7.24 4.39
N THR A 183 7.90 7.17 3.22
CA THR A 183 8.37 5.90 2.62
C THR A 183 9.56 5.28 3.36
N LYS A 184 10.23 6.03 4.23
CA LYS A 184 11.33 5.55 5.08
C LYS A 184 10.87 5.12 6.48
N PHE A 185 9.57 5.21 6.77
CA PHE A 185 9.03 4.72 8.03
C PHE A 185 9.20 3.21 8.14
N ALA A 186 9.60 2.74 9.32
CA ALA A 186 9.72 1.34 9.65
C ALA A 186 8.90 1.03 10.90
N PHE A 187 8.05 0.00 10.86
CA PHE A 187 7.37 -0.49 12.05
C PHE A 187 8.41 -1.05 13.04
N PRO A 188 8.26 -0.83 14.35
CA PRO A 188 9.12 -1.46 15.36
C PRO A 188 9.01 -2.98 15.28
N VAL A 189 10.13 -3.66 15.05
CA VAL A 189 10.19 -5.12 14.95
C VAL A 189 10.14 -5.74 16.34
N ARG A 190 9.41 -6.86 16.47
CA ARG A 190 9.30 -7.67 17.68
C ARG A 190 9.73 -9.10 17.38
N PHE A 191 10.39 -9.70 18.35
CA PHE A 191 10.84 -11.09 18.32
C PHE A 191 10.14 -11.83 19.47
N PRO A 192 8.88 -12.27 19.30
CA PRO A 192 8.24 -13.06 20.35
C PRO A 192 8.98 -14.37 20.53
N PHE A 193 8.90 -14.93 21.73
CA PHE A 193 9.46 -16.25 21.99
C PHE A 193 8.70 -17.31 21.18
N ASN A 194 9.42 -18.01 20.30
CA ASN A 194 8.92 -19.15 19.55
C ASN A 194 9.78 -20.38 19.89
N PRO A 195 9.29 -21.32 20.72
CA PRO A 195 10.07 -22.47 21.13
C PRO A 195 10.31 -23.43 19.96
N SER A 196 11.53 -23.96 19.88
CA SER A 196 11.86 -25.03 18.94
C SER A 196 11.45 -26.39 19.51
N SER A 197 10.90 -27.26 18.66
CA SER A 197 10.66 -28.67 18.99
C SER A 197 11.88 -29.57 18.74
N ILE A 198 13.01 -28.98 18.33
CA ILE A 198 14.23 -29.72 18.04
C ILE A 198 14.92 -30.07 19.36
N HIS A 199 15.09 -31.36 19.58
CA HIS A 199 15.90 -31.92 20.66
C HIS A 199 17.38 -31.75 20.33
N LEU A 200 18.15 -31.13 21.24
CA LEU A 200 19.57 -30.86 21.00
C LEU A 200 20.38 -32.17 20.92
N GLU A 201 19.94 -33.19 21.65
CA GLU A 201 20.47 -34.54 21.64
C GLU A 201 20.31 -35.25 20.29
N ASP A 202 19.43 -34.79 19.40
CA ASP A 202 19.18 -35.38 18.08
C ASP A 202 19.95 -34.66 16.94
N ILE A 203 20.61 -33.54 17.23
CA ILE A 203 21.31 -32.75 16.20
C ILE A 203 22.63 -33.43 15.83
N GLU A 204 22.84 -33.71 14.55
CA GLU A 204 24.08 -34.23 13.99
C GLU A 204 24.73 -33.21 13.05
N LEU A 205 26.07 -33.19 13.01
CA LEU A 205 26.83 -32.32 12.11
C LEU A 205 26.95 -32.98 10.73
N PRO A 206 26.53 -32.32 9.64
CA PRO A 206 26.75 -32.84 8.29
C PRO A 206 28.24 -32.87 7.93
N ASP A 207 28.69 -33.94 7.28
CA ASP A 207 30.08 -34.11 6.81
C ASP A 207 30.55 -33.01 5.85
N ALA A 208 29.61 -32.35 5.18
CA ALA A 208 29.89 -31.23 4.28
C ALA A 208 30.40 -29.98 5.02
N LEU A 209 30.17 -29.87 6.33
CA LEU A 209 30.69 -28.77 7.15
C LEU A 209 32.08 -29.14 7.67
N PRO A 210 33.12 -28.31 7.45
CA PRO A 210 34.48 -28.59 7.89
C PRO A 210 34.64 -28.36 9.40
N LEU A 211 33.93 -29.14 10.21
CA LEU A 211 33.80 -29.00 11.67
C LEU A 211 34.28 -30.25 12.42
N SER A 212 35.24 -30.98 11.85
CA SER A 212 35.77 -32.25 12.39
C SER A 212 36.45 -32.12 13.76
N MET A 213 36.79 -30.91 14.19
CA MET A 213 37.31 -30.64 15.53
C MET A 213 36.25 -30.69 16.63
N LEU A 214 34.96 -30.60 16.29
CA LEU A 214 33.87 -30.60 17.27
C LEU A 214 33.51 -32.04 17.67
N LYS A 215 33.17 -32.22 18.95
CA LYS A 215 32.65 -33.47 19.49
C LYS A 215 31.33 -33.18 20.20
N LYS A 216 30.28 -33.93 19.87
CA LYS A 216 29.01 -33.91 20.58
C LYS A 216 29.21 -34.50 21.98
N VAL A 217 28.71 -33.81 22.99
CA VAL A 217 28.76 -34.21 24.42
C VAL A 217 27.37 -34.57 24.88
#